data_AF-A0A8K0KI07-F1
#
_entry.id   AF-A0A8K0KI07-F1
#
_cell.length_a   1.000
_cell.length_b   1.000
_cell.length_c   1.000
_cell.angle_alpha   90.00
_cell.angle_beta   90.00
_cell.angle_gamma   90.00
#
_symmetry.space_group_name_H-M   'P 1'
#
loop_
_entity.id
_entity.type
_entity.pdbx_description
1 polymer ?
#
loop_
_entity_poly.entity_id
_entity_poly.type
_entity_poly.pdbx_seq_one_letter_code
_entity_poly.pdbx_strand_id
1 'polypeptide(L)'
;MLLQFITQQLSKAAMLQKGAEYIRQLRAEREQLKEDMASLRQEIEGLNAAISNCQSMLPATGAPVSRQRAGKMRERFDEFVRIRTLQNWKFWIFSILFEPLLISFNSTVSTASLEDLCRTTLLWVEQHCSLVDLRPAVLNSLRYLCTATDILSDPSRLPEEATRAVTSGDSKNAPSRAPPRPPPVQ
;
A
#
# COMPACT_ATOMS: atom_id res chain seq x y z
N MET A 1 26.41 -33.25 74.31
CA MET A 1 26.70 -34.17 73.19
C MET A 1 25.44 -34.58 72.42
N LEU A 2 24.42 -35.19 73.04
CA LEU A 2 23.18 -35.61 72.34
C LEU A 2 22.44 -34.47 71.61
N LEU A 3 22.35 -33.29 72.24
CA LEU A 3 21.71 -32.11 71.65
C LEU A 3 22.45 -31.61 70.39
N GLN A 4 23.77 -31.74 70.35
CA GLN A 4 24.61 -31.29 69.22
C GLN A 4 24.60 -32.29 68.06
N PHE A 5 24.42 -33.58 68.36
CA PHE A 5 24.19 -34.62 67.35
C PHE A 5 22.81 -34.47 66.70
N ILE A 6 21.77 -34.18 67.49
CA ILE A 6 20.40 -33.95 66.99
C ILE A 6 20.34 -32.68 66.13
N THR A 7 21.00 -31.58 66.52
CA THR A 7 21.05 -30.35 65.71
C THR A 7 21.85 -30.52 64.41
N GLN A 8 22.92 -31.31 64.39
CA GLN A 8 23.63 -31.68 63.16
C GLN A 8 22.75 -32.51 62.21
N GLN A 9 22.02 -33.50 62.73
CA GLN A 9 21.13 -34.33 61.93
C GLN A 9 19.96 -33.51 61.37
N LEU A 10 19.39 -32.60 62.17
CA LEU A 10 18.35 -31.66 61.74
C LEU A 10 18.85 -30.70 60.65
N SER A 11 20.09 -30.21 60.76
CA SER A 11 20.74 -29.34 59.76
C SER A 11 20.97 -30.05 58.42
N LYS A 12 21.39 -31.32 58.44
CA LYS A 12 21.52 -32.16 57.23
C LYS A 12 20.17 -32.44 56.57
N ALA A 13 19.14 -32.77 57.36
CA ALA A 13 17.78 -32.96 56.87
C ALA A 13 17.22 -31.67 56.24
N ALA A 14 17.45 -30.50 56.87
CA ALA A 14 17.03 -29.21 56.32
C ALA A 14 17.75 -28.86 55.00
N MET A 15 19.03 -29.21 54.86
CA MET A 15 19.80 -29.02 53.62
C MET A 15 19.26 -29.91 52.49
N LEU A 16 18.94 -31.18 52.78
CA LEU A 16 18.32 -32.09 51.81
C LEU A 16 16.91 -31.60 51.40
N GLN A 17 16.14 -31.07 52.34
CA GLN A 17 14.83 -30.50 52.08
C GLN A 17 14.93 -29.29 51.14
N LYS A 18 15.85 -28.34 51.39
CA LYS A 18 16.12 -27.24 50.46
C LYS A 18 16.60 -27.70 49.09
N GLY A 19 17.43 -28.74 49.04
CA GLY A 19 17.85 -29.36 47.78
C GLY A 19 16.67 -29.94 46.99
N ALA A 20 15.75 -30.63 47.67
CA ALA A 20 14.54 -31.16 47.06
C ALA A 20 13.58 -30.05 46.57
N GLU A 21 13.41 -28.98 47.35
CA GLU A 21 12.65 -27.79 46.95
C GLU A 21 13.25 -27.12 45.71
N TYR A 22 14.58 -26.93 45.68
CA TYR A 22 15.27 -26.34 44.54
C TYR A 22 15.14 -27.21 43.27
N ILE A 23 15.22 -28.54 43.39
CA ILE A 23 14.97 -29.47 42.28
C ILE A 23 13.53 -29.33 41.77
N ARG A 24 12.54 -29.16 42.65
CA ARG A 24 11.14 -28.93 42.23
C ARG A 24 11.01 -27.60 41.50
N GLN A 25 11.64 -26.54 42.00
CA GLN A 25 11.64 -25.23 41.33
C GLN A 25 12.25 -25.32 39.93
N LEU A 26 13.45 -25.91 39.79
CA LEU A 26 14.09 -26.08 38.48
C LEU A 26 13.23 -26.91 37.51
N ARG A 27 12.51 -27.91 38.01
CA ARG A 27 11.57 -28.69 37.19
C ARG A 27 10.38 -27.84 36.71
N ALA A 28 9.82 -27.00 37.57
CA ALA A 28 8.74 -26.09 37.22
C ALA A 28 9.20 -25.03 36.20
N GLU A 29 10.36 -24.41 36.41
CA GLU A 29 10.96 -23.45 35.47
C GLU A 29 11.23 -24.09 34.11
N ARG A 30 11.74 -25.34 34.09
CA ARG A 30 11.94 -26.07 32.84
C ARG A 30 10.61 -26.32 32.11
N GLU A 31 9.53 -26.59 32.82
CA GLU A 31 8.23 -26.82 32.19
C GLU A 31 7.65 -25.53 31.62
N GLN A 32 7.74 -24.42 32.37
CA GLN A 32 7.37 -23.09 31.88
C GLN A 32 8.11 -22.73 30.59
N LEU A 33 9.43 -22.90 30.57
CA LEU A 33 10.24 -22.63 29.38
C LEU A 33 9.84 -23.49 28.17
N LYS A 34 9.38 -24.73 28.39
CA LYS A 34 8.87 -25.56 27.28
C LYS A 34 7.55 -25.05 26.75
N GLU A 35 6.64 -24.62 27.63
CA GLU A 35 5.36 -24.04 27.23
C GLU A 35 5.58 -22.76 26.42
N ASP A 36 6.49 -21.88 26.89
CA ASP A 36 6.85 -20.65 26.18
C ASP A 36 7.47 -20.96 24.80
N MET A 37 8.38 -21.93 24.72
CA MET A 37 8.93 -22.38 23.44
C MET A 37 7.86 -22.94 22.48
N ALA A 38 6.87 -23.67 23.00
CA ALA A 38 5.78 -24.21 22.20
C ALA A 38 4.89 -23.08 21.67
N SER A 39 4.56 -22.11 22.51
CA SER A 39 3.79 -20.91 22.14
C SER A 39 4.49 -20.09 21.05
N LEU A 40 5.78 -19.79 21.23
CA LEU A 40 6.56 -19.05 20.24
C LEU A 40 6.67 -19.79 18.90
N ARG A 41 6.76 -21.12 18.91
CA ARG A 41 6.74 -21.91 17.66
C ARG A 41 5.40 -21.79 16.95
N GLN A 42 4.30 -21.82 17.69
CA GLN A 42 2.97 -21.63 17.11
C GLN A 42 2.79 -20.23 16.52
N GLU A 43 3.33 -19.20 17.18
CA GLU A 43 3.34 -17.83 16.65
C GLU A 43 4.16 -17.73 15.35
N ILE A 44 5.34 -18.34 15.30
CA ILE A 44 6.17 -18.42 14.10
C ILE A 44 5.43 -19.12 12.96
N GLU A 45 4.75 -20.24 13.23
CA GLU A 45 3.94 -20.94 12.22
C GLU A 45 2.78 -20.07 11.72
N GLY A 46 2.07 -19.38 12.61
CA GLY A 46 1.00 -18.45 12.26
C GLY A 46 1.49 -17.28 11.38
N LEU A 47 2.62 -16.68 11.74
CA LEU A 47 3.25 -15.61 10.97
C LEU A 47 3.72 -16.12 9.60
N ASN A 48 4.35 -17.29 9.53
CA ASN A 48 4.77 -17.89 8.26
C ASN A 48 3.57 -18.19 7.34
N ALA A 49 2.46 -18.68 7.89
CA ALA A 49 1.23 -18.89 7.13
C ALA A 49 0.67 -17.56 6.59
N ALA A 50 0.67 -16.49 7.39
CA ALA A 50 0.24 -15.17 6.96
C ALA A 50 1.14 -14.61 5.85
N ILE A 51 2.47 -14.75 5.99
CA ILE A 51 3.44 -14.34 4.97
C ILE A 51 3.21 -15.12 3.66
N SER A 52 3.07 -16.44 3.74
CA SER A 52 2.82 -17.30 2.58
C SER A 52 1.53 -16.93 1.86
N ASN A 53 0.44 -16.67 2.61
CA ASN A 53 -0.81 -16.19 2.05
C ASN A 53 -0.62 -14.85 1.31
N CYS A 54 0.05 -13.88 1.94
CA CYS A 54 0.36 -12.61 1.31
C CYS A 54 1.19 -12.78 0.02
N GLN A 55 2.19 -13.67 0.03
CA GLN A 55 3.01 -13.99 -1.12
C GLN A 55 2.21 -14.68 -2.24
N SER A 56 1.24 -15.53 -1.90
CA SER A 56 0.37 -16.21 -2.87
C SER A 56 -0.55 -15.23 -3.64
N MET A 57 -0.87 -14.10 -3.04
CA MET A 57 -1.62 -13.02 -3.70
C MET A 57 -0.74 -12.17 -4.63
N LEU A 58 0.58 -12.35 -4.60
CA LEU A 58 1.49 -11.66 -5.51
C LEU A 58 1.56 -12.42 -6.85
N PRO A 59 1.61 -11.72 -7.99
CA PRO A 59 1.78 -12.35 -9.29
C PRO A 59 3.11 -13.12 -9.37
N ALA A 60 3.12 -14.23 -10.12
CA ALA A 60 4.24 -15.18 -10.25
C ALA A 60 5.58 -14.57 -10.70
N THR A 61 5.57 -13.34 -11.23
CA THR A 61 6.74 -12.60 -11.68
C THR A 61 7.41 -11.77 -10.58
N GLY A 62 6.86 -11.76 -9.35
CA GLY A 62 7.17 -10.73 -8.36
C GLY A 62 6.61 -9.38 -8.81
N ALA A 63 6.11 -8.56 -7.89
CA ALA A 63 5.48 -7.30 -8.28
C ALA A 63 6.52 -6.33 -8.87
N PRO A 64 6.37 -5.81 -10.11
CA PRO A 64 6.97 -4.53 -10.46
C PRO A 64 6.20 -3.45 -9.66
N VAL A 65 6.59 -3.25 -8.39
CA VAL A 65 5.89 -2.43 -7.39
C VAL A 65 5.61 -1.01 -7.89
N SER A 66 6.43 -0.48 -8.81
CA SER A 66 6.27 0.86 -9.36
C SER A 66 5.14 0.97 -10.41
N ARG A 67 4.94 -0.03 -11.29
CA ARG A 67 4.07 0.13 -12.47
C ARG A 67 2.58 -0.16 -12.16
N GLN A 68 2.30 -1.06 -11.21
CA GLN A 68 0.92 -1.39 -10.79
C GLN A 68 0.27 -0.27 -9.96
N ARG A 69 1.06 0.46 -9.16
CA ARG A 69 0.57 1.58 -8.34
C ARG A 69 0.13 2.77 -9.19
N ALA A 70 0.88 3.09 -10.25
CA ALA A 70 0.53 4.14 -11.20
C ALA A 70 -0.82 3.85 -11.90
N GLY A 71 -1.04 2.59 -12.31
CA GLY A 71 -2.29 2.16 -12.95
C GLY A 71 -3.51 2.28 -12.03
N LYS A 72 -3.44 1.74 -10.81
CA LYS A 72 -4.59 1.72 -9.89
C LYS A 72 -4.97 3.10 -9.36
N MET A 73 -4.00 4.00 -9.15
CA MET A 73 -4.32 5.39 -8.79
C MET A 73 -4.96 6.13 -9.96
N ARG A 74 -4.51 5.88 -11.19
CA ARG A 74 -5.11 6.45 -12.39
C ARG A 74 -6.56 5.99 -12.55
N GLU A 75 -6.84 4.69 -12.44
CA GLU A 75 -8.22 4.16 -12.47
C GLU A 75 -9.12 4.82 -11.41
N ARG A 76 -8.62 4.96 -10.18
CA ARG A 76 -9.35 5.63 -9.08
C ARG A 76 -9.63 7.10 -9.38
N PHE A 77 -8.67 7.79 -9.99
CA PHE A 77 -8.83 9.18 -10.39
C PHE A 77 -9.82 9.31 -11.55
N ASP A 78 -9.70 8.50 -12.59
CA ASP A 78 -10.58 8.50 -13.75
C ASP A 78 -12.04 8.27 -13.32
N GLU A 79 -12.27 7.30 -12.42
CA GLU A 79 -13.61 7.04 -11.86
C GLU A 79 -14.12 8.22 -11.02
N PHE A 80 -13.26 8.84 -10.20
CA PHE A 80 -13.64 10.02 -9.42
C PHE A 80 -14.01 11.20 -10.33
N VAL A 81 -13.22 11.43 -11.39
CA VAL A 81 -13.49 12.47 -12.40
C VAL A 81 -14.80 12.19 -13.12
N ARG A 82 -15.07 10.93 -13.47
CA ARG A 82 -16.34 10.53 -14.11
C ARG A 82 -17.53 10.85 -13.23
N ILE A 83 -17.54 10.39 -11.97
CA ILE A 83 -18.64 10.63 -11.03
C ILE A 83 -18.87 12.14 -10.82
N ARG A 84 -17.80 12.90 -10.58
CA ARG A 84 -17.89 14.33 -10.26
C ARG A 84 -18.28 15.17 -11.48
N THR A 85 -17.79 14.82 -12.66
CA THR A 85 -18.18 15.47 -13.93
C THR A 85 -19.66 15.25 -14.24
N LEU A 86 -20.20 14.05 -14.00
CA LEU A 86 -21.63 13.77 -14.18
C LEU A 86 -22.53 14.56 -13.21
N GLN A 87 -22.03 14.87 -12.01
CA GLN A 87 -22.74 15.75 -11.06
C GLN A 87 -22.61 17.23 -11.44
N ASN A 88 -21.43 17.65 -11.88
CA ASN A 88 -21.13 19.01 -12.28
C ASN A 88 -20.03 19.02 -13.34
N TRP A 89 -20.40 19.33 -14.57
CA TRP A 89 -19.49 19.30 -15.72
C TRP A 89 -18.27 20.21 -15.56
N LYS A 90 -18.37 21.29 -14.76
CA LYS A 90 -17.24 22.20 -14.50
C LYS A 90 -16.08 21.49 -13.80
N PHE A 91 -16.35 20.41 -13.08
CA PHE A 91 -15.31 19.60 -12.42
C PHE A 91 -14.31 19.03 -13.42
N TRP A 92 -14.75 18.73 -14.65
CA TRP A 92 -13.87 18.20 -15.70
C TRP A 92 -12.72 19.16 -16.05
N ILE A 93 -12.98 20.47 -16.04
CA ILE A 93 -11.95 21.48 -16.23
C ILE A 93 -10.91 21.38 -15.12
N PHE A 94 -11.37 21.29 -13.86
CA PHE A 94 -10.48 21.11 -12.71
C PHE A 94 -9.67 19.82 -12.82
N SER A 95 -10.25 18.72 -13.30
CA SER A 95 -9.50 17.48 -13.46
C SER A 95 -8.37 17.58 -14.48
N ILE A 96 -8.57 18.31 -15.58
CA ILE A 96 -7.52 18.55 -16.59
C ILE A 96 -6.38 19.40 -16.01
N LEU A 97 -6.70 20.36 -15.14
CA LEU A 97 -5.69 21.19 -14.46
C LEU A 97 -4.89 20.38 -13.42
N PHE A 98 -5.56 19.48 -12.69
CA PHE A 98 -4.95 18.73 -11.59
C PHE A 98 -4.30 17.41 -12.00
N GLU A 99 -4.66 16.83 -13.14
CA GLU A 99 -4.10 15.55 -13.60
C GLU A 99 -2.56 15.54 -13.65
N PRO A 100 -1.87 16.56 -14.22
CA PRO A 100 -0.40 16.58 -14.24
C PRO A 100 0.21 16.57 -12.82
N LEU A 101 -0.42 17.25 -11.87
CA LEU A 101 0.01 17.28 -10.48
C LEU A 101 -0.17 15.92 -9.81
N LEU A 102 -1.28 15.24 -10.05
CA LEU A 102 -1.52 13.91 -9.50
C LEU A 102 -0.49 12.89 -10.04
N ILE A 103 -0.18 12.96 -11.34
CA ILE A 103 0.83 12.08 -11.95
C ILE A 103 2.19 12.31 -11.28
N SER A 104 2.62 13.58 -11.15
CA SER A 104 3.87 13.95 -10.50
C SER A 104 3.91 13.50 -9.03
N PHE A 105 2.81 13.71 -8.29
CA PHE A 105 2.69 13.28 -6.90
C PHE A 105 2.88 11.77 -6.77
N ASN A 106 2.23 10.98 -7.63
CA ASN A 106 2.32 9.52 -7.58
C ASN A 106 3.73 9.01 -7.92
N SER A 107 4.45 9.69 -8.82
CA SER A 107 5.83 9.30 -9.15
C SER A 107 6.84 9.70 -8.07
N THR A 108 6.61 10.79 -7.35
CA THR A 108 7.62 11.40 -6.48
C THR A 108 7.41 11.07 -5.00
N VAL A 109 6.16 10.87 -4.55
CA VAL A 109 5.85 10.69 -3.13
C VAL A 109 5.94 9.22 -2.69
N SER A 110 6.80 8.99 -1.70
CA SER A 110 7.03 7.67 -1.11
C SER A 110 5.90 7.29 -0.15
N THR A 111 5.55 6.01 -0.12
CA THR A 111 4.63 5.43 0.88
C THR A 111 5.30 4.32 1.68
N ALA A 112 6.63 4.34 1.76
CA ALA A 112 7.41 3.32 2.47
C ALA A 112 7.21 3.39 3.99
N SER A 113 7.04 4.61 4.52
CA SER A 113 6.78 4.88 5.93
C SER A 113 5.97 6.18 6.05
N LEU A 114 5.35 6.42 7.22
CA LEU A 114 4.66 7.68 7.48
C LEU A 114 5.62 8.88 7.44
N GLU A 115 6.83 8.71 7.98
CA GLU A 115 7.87 9.74 7.96
C GLU A 115 8.31 10.08 6.54
N ASP A 116 8.59 9.06 5.71
CA ASP A 116 8.94 9.28 4.31
C ASP A 116 7.79 9.89 3.51
N LEU A 117 6.55 9.49 3.78
CA LEU A 117 5.36 10.07 3.16
C LEU A 117 5.28 11.57 3.44
N CYS A 118 5.38 11.97 4.71
CA CYS A 118 5.34 13.37 5.10
C CYS A 118 6.50 14.16 4.48
N ARG A 119 7.74 13.66 4.63
CA ARG A 119 8.95 14.31 4.11
C ARG A 119 8.90 14.48 2.59
N THR A 120 8.60 13.41 1.85
CA THR A 120 8.55 13.46 0.38
C THR A 120 7.36 14.26 -0.16
N THR A 121 6.24 14.29 0.56
CA THR A 121 5.10 15.16 0.21
C THR A 121 5.46 16.63 0.34
N LEU A 122 6.11 17.04 1.45
CA LEU A 122 6.54 18.42 1.64
C LEU A 122 7.53 18.86 0.56
N LEU A 123 8.53 18.02 0.28
CA LEU A 123 9.48 18.27 -0.81
C LEU A 123 8.78 18.39 -2.17
N TRP A 124 7.81 17.53 -2.45
CA TRP A 124 7.04 17.59 -3.69
C TRP A 124 6.26 18.90 -3.81
N VAL A 125 5.61 19.37 -2.73
CA VAL A 125 4.89 20.65 -2.72
C VAL A 125 5.85 21.81 -3.00
N GLU A 126 7.02 21.84 -2.35
CA GLU A 126 8.02 22.89 -2.55
C GLU A 126 8.53 22.93 -4.01
N GLN A 127 8.67 21.77 -4.64
CA GLN A 127 9.24 21.64 -5.99
C GLN A 127 8.21 21.76 -7.12
N HIS A 128 6.95 21.40 -6.90
CA HIS A 128 5.94 21.30 -7.96
C HIS A 128 4.72 22.19 -7.75
N CYS A 129 4.53 22.75 -6.55
CA CYS A 129 3.43 23.67 -6.24
C CYS A 129 3.90 25.12 -6.06
N SER A 130 5.13 25.45 -6.46
CA SER A 130 5.58 26.84 -6.54
C SER A 130 4.79 27.58 -7.64
N LEU A 131 4.62 28.90 -7.51
CA LEU A 131 3.94 29.69 -8.54
C LEU A 131 4.69 29.67 -9.89
N VAL A 132 6.01 29.51 -9.84
CA VAL A 132 6.88 29.45 -11.03
C VAL A 132 6.62 28.16 -11.81
N ASP A 133 6.35 27.05 -11.13
CA ASP A 133 6.09 25.74 -11.73
C ASP A 133 4.61 25.52 -12.07
N LEU A 134 3.70 26.02 -11.23
CA LEU A 134 2.25 25.90 -11.46
C LEU A 134 1.78 26.73 -12.65
N ARG A 135 2.31 27.94 -12.84
CA ARG A 135 1.89 28.83 -13.94
C ARG A 135 2.03 28.16 -15.31
N PRO A 136 3.19 27.62 -15.72
CA PRO A 136 3.31 26.93 -17.00
C PRO A 136 2.47 25.65 -17.05
N ALA A 137 2.34 24.89 -15.96
CA ALA A 137 1.51 23.68 -15.94
C ALA A 137 0.03 24.01 -16.22
N VAL A 138 -0.53 24.99 -15.50
CA VAL A 138 -1.92 25.46 -15.69
C VAL A 138 -2.11 26.03 -17.08
N LEU A 139 -1.20 26.89 -17.57
CA LEU A 139 -1.30 27.46 -18.92
C LEU A 139 -1.25 26.40 -20.01
N ASN A 140 -0.43 25.35 -19.84
CA ASN A 140 -0.38 24.22 -20.76
C ASN A 140 -1.68 23.41 -20.75
N SER A 141 -2.25 23.14 -19.57
CA SER A 141 -3.56 22.48 -19.44
C SER A 141 -4.70 23.32 -20.03
N LEU A 142 -4.69 24.63 -19.84
CA LEU A 142 -5.66 25.54 -20.45
C LEU A 142 -5.49 25.61 -21.97
N ARG A 143 -4.25 25.66 -22.47
CA ARG A 143 -3.97 25.57 -23.91
C ARG A 143 -4.53 24.27 -24.48
N TYR A 144 -4.23 23.14 -23.83
CA TYR A 144 -4.76 21.84 -24.23
C TYR A 144 -6.29 21.87 -24.29
N LEU A 145 -6.94 22.39 -23.25
CA LEU A 145 -8.40 22.52 -23.20
C LEU A 145 -8.93 23.34 -24.37
N CYS A 146 -8.34 24.51 -24.65
CA CYS A 146 -8.72 25.35 -25.78
C CYS A 146 -8.51 24.68 -27.14
N THR A 147 -7.58 23.74 -27.28
CA THR A 147 -7.34 23.00 -28.52
C THR A 147 -8.13 21.70 -28.63
N ALA A 148 -8.54 21.11 -27.51
CA ALA A 148 -9.26 19.84 -27.44
C ALA A 148 -10.78 20.02 -27.41
N THR A 149 -11.25 21.25 -27.20
CA THR A 149 -12.67 21.62 -27.10
C THR A 149 -12.96 22.80 -28.00
N ASP A 150 -14.23 22.99 -28.34
CA ASP A 150 -14.68 24.15 -29.10
C ASP A 150 -14.97 25.36 -28.18
N ILE A 151 -14.40 25.42 -26.97
CA ILE A 151 -14.66 26.46 -25.96
C ILE A 151 -14.48 27.88 -26.48
N LEU A 152 -13.52 28.11 -27.37
CA LEU A 152 -13.21 29.44 -27.92
C LEU A 152 -14.23 29.88 -28.98
N SER A 153 -14.95 28.94 -29.58
CA SER A 153 -15.93 29.20 -30.63
C SER A 153 -17.36 29.12 -30.10
N ASP A 154 -17.65 28.14 -29.25
CA ASP A 154 -18.96 27.95 -28.63
C ASP A 154 -18.83 27.36 -27.20
N PRO A 155 -18.82 28.23 -26.17
CA PRO A 155 -18.74 27.81 -24.77
C PRO A 155 -19.92 26.94 -24.31
N SER A 156 -21.06 26.96 -25.01
CA SER A 156 -22.26 26.24 -24.59
C SER A 156 -22.14 24.72 -24.79
N ARG A 157 -21.17 24.26 -25.59
CA ARG A 157 -20.91 22.84 -25.89
C ARG A 157 -20.05 22.12 -24.86
N LEU A 158 -19.34 22.85 -24.01
CA LEU A 158 -18.49 22.29 -22.95
C LEU A 158 -19.18 21.27 -22.04
N PRO A 159 -20.44 21.44 -21.60
CA PRO A 159 -21.09 20.45 -20.75
C PRO A 159 -21.23 19.09 -21.44
N GLU A 160 -21.56 19.08 -22.73
CA GLU A 160 -21.66 17.86 -23.52
C GLU A 160 -20.28 17.26 -23.77
N GLU A 161 -19.28 18.07 -24.12
CA GLU A 161 -17.90 17.63 -24.36
C GLU A 161 -17.27 17.00 -23.11
N ALA A 162 -17.48 17.62 -21.94
CA ALA A 162 -17.05 17.06 -20.65
C ALA A 162 -17.71 15.71 -20.36
N THR A 163 -19.02 15.60 -20.59
CA THR A 163 -19.76 14.35 -20.37
C THR A 163 -19.31 13.25 -21.33
N ARG A 164 -19.08 13.59 -22.60
CA ARG A 164 -18.55 12.66 -23.62
C ARG A 164 -17.14 12.21 -23.29
N ALA A 165 -16.28 13.11 -22.80
CA ALA A 165 -14.90 12.80 -22.44
C ALA A 165 -14.81 11.74 -21.32
N VAL A 166 -15.69 11.82 -20.31
CA VAL A 166 -15.67 10.86 -19.19
C VAL A 166 -16.42 9.55 -19.47
N THR A 167 -17.32 9.52 -20.47
CA THR A 167 -18.08 8.32 -20.86
C THR A 167 -17.42 7.52 -21.98
N SER A 168 -16.66 8.20 -22.86
CA SER A 168 -15.93 7.55 -23.95
C SER A 168 -14.61 6.90 -23.49
N GLY A 169 -14.11 7.27 -22.30
CA GLY A 169 -12.90 6.73 -21.69
C GLY A 169 -12.94 5.22 -21.46
N ASP A 170 -14.12 4.63 -21.27
CA ASP A 170 -14.30 3.19 -21.04
C ASP A 170 -13.96 2.32 -22.28
N SER A 171 -13.93 2.92 -23.48
CA SER A 171 -13.71 2.16 -24.74
C SER A 171 -12.23 1.98 -25.12
N LYS A 172 -11.29 2.64 -24.45
CA LYS A 172 -9.85 2.53 -24.75
C LYS A 172 -9.18 1.27 -24.18
N ASN A 173 -9.90 0.44 -23.42
CA ASN A 173 -9.39 -0.79 -22.82
C ASN A 173 -9.98 -2.07 -23.45
N ALA A 174 -10.43 -2.01 -24.70
CA ALA A 174 -10.76 -3.22 -25.46
C ALA A 174 -9.45 -3.93 -25.88
N PRO A 175 -9.25 -5.22 -25.56
CA PRO A 175 -8.09 -5.94 -26.05
C PRO A 175 -8.17 -5.99 -27.58
N SER A 176 -7.11 -5.47 -28.20
CA SER A 176 -6.86 -5.53 -29.64
C SER A 176 -7.21 -6.92 -30.17
N ARG A 177 -8.21 -6.96 -31.04
CA ARG A 177 -8.65 -8.11 -31.83
C ARG A 177 -7.43 -8.80 -32.43
N ALA A 178 -7.19 -10.05 -32.02
CA ALA A 178 -6.08 -10.87 -32.51
C ALA A 178 -6.04 -10.90 -34.05
N PRO A 179 -4.84 -10.88 -34.67
CA PRO A 179 -4.72 -10.96 -36.11
C PRO A 179 -5.27 -12.30 -36.64
N PRO A 180 -5.85 -12.33 -37.85
CA PRO A 180 -6.42 -13.54 -38.42
C PRO A 180 -5.34 -14.63 -38.58
N ARG A 181 -5.68 -15.86 -38.17
CA ARG A 181 -4.81 -17.03 -38.32
C ARG A 181 -4.44 -17.23 -39.80
N PRO A 182 -3.18 -17.56 -40.12
CA PRO A 182 -2.81 -17.98 -41.46
C PRO A 182 -3.49 -19.31 -41.82
N PRO A 183 -3.79 -19.55 -43.11
CA PRO A 183 -4.42 -20.78 -43.55
C PRO A 183 -3.50 -22.00 -43.33
N PRO A 184 -4.07 -23.20 -43.14
CA PRO A 184 -3.29 -24.41 -42.98
C PRO A 184 -2.46 -24.67 -44.23
N VAL A 185 -1.16 -24.89 -44.03
CA VAL A 185 -0.23 -25.33 -45.06
C VAL A 185 -0.66 -26.74 -45.48
N GLN A 186 -0.97 -26.92 -46.76
CA GLN A 186 -1.14 -28.24 -47.38
C GLN A 186 0.23 -28.86 -47.64
#